data_AF-A0A1S2KA61-F1
#
_entry.id   AF-A0A1S2KA61-F1
#
_cell.length_a   1.000
_cell.length_b   1.000
_cell.length_c   1.000
_cell.angle_alpha   90.00
_cell.angle_beta   90.00
_cell.angle_gamma   90.00
#
_symmetry.space_group_name_H-M   'P 1'
#
loop_
_entity.id
_entity.type
_entity.pdbx_description
1 polymer ?
#
loop_
_entity_poly.entity_id
_entity_poly.type
_entity_poly.pdbx_seq_one_letter_code
_entity_poly.pdbx_strand_id
1 'polypeptide(L)'
;MTPLDRARRLLDQPPPVLLPGQTALPVTARRPPPVCDVPRPDHAGRVRLYPAGWRCSTHAPWAVAGRPEPQPGPGWPATAWATPSPQGASRVHDARAIASGRRRSNPTAYRAAQAAVRRTSQQAADTAAAYQNGHL
;
A
#
# COMPACT_ATOMS: atom_id res chain seq x y z
N MET A 1 -1.28 -31.60 -10.49
CA MET A 1 -1.39 -30.78 -9.26
C MET A 1 -1.34 -29.32 -9.67
N THR A 2 -2.42 -28.56 -9.51
CA THR A 2 -2.48 -27.16 -9.97
C THR A 2 -1.80 -26.22 -8.97
N PRO A 3 -1.40 -25.00 -9.37
CA PRO A 3 -0.90 -23.98 -8.45
C PRO A 3 -1.89 -23.68 -7.29
N LEU A 4 -3.19 -23.80 -7.56
CA LEU A 4 -4.28 -23.56 -6.60
C LEU A 4 -4.36 -24.68 -5.55
N ASP A 5 -4.13 -25.93 -5.97
CA ASP A 5 -4.05 -27.09 -5.05
C ASP A 5 -2.83 -27.00 -4.14
N ARG A 6 -1.72 -26.46 -4.65
CA ARG A 6 -0.50 -26.20 -3.86
C ARG A 6 -0.74 -25.12 -2.82
N ALA A 7 -1.45 -24.05 -3.16
CA ALA A 7 -1.77 -22.96 -2.24
C ALA A 7 -2.71 -23.43 -1.12
N ARG A 8 -3.73 -24.24 -1.44
CA ARG A 8 -4.66 -24.81 -0.43
C ARG A 8 -3.92 -25.68 0.60
N ARG A 9 -3.03 -26.57 0.15
CA ARG A 9 -2.22 -27.38 1.07
C ARG A 9 -1.35 -26.58 2.02
N LEU A 10 -0.90 -25.38 1.63
CA LEU A 10 -0.09 -24.53 2.51
C LEU A 10 -0.92 -23.89 3.63
N LEU A 11 -2.23 -23.71 3.43
CA LEU A 11 -3.13 -23.18 4.45
C LEU A 11 -3.56 -24.25 5.46
N ASP A 12 -3.62 -25.52 5.03
CA ASP A 12 -3.95 -26.66 5.89
C ASP A 12 -2.76 -27.17 6.73
N GLN A 13 -1.55 -26.66 6.49
CA GLN A 13 -0.40 -26.98 7.31
C GLN A 13 -0.51 -26.28 8.68
N PRO A 14 -0.38 -27.02 9.80
CA PRO A 14 -0.34 -26.39 11.10
C PRO A 14 0.84 -25.40 11.15
N PRO A 15 0.68 -24.27 11.86
CA PRO A 15 1.75 -23.29 11.97
C PRO A 15 3.02 -23.97 12.51
N PRO A 16 4.22 -23.57 12.04
CA PRO A 16 5.45 -24.14 12.54
C PRO A 16 5.55 -23.94 14.05
N VAL A 17 6.06 -24.95 14.74
CA VAL A 17 6.31 -24.87 16.18
C VAL A 17 7.32 -23.74 16.43
N LEU A 18 7.01 -22.86 17.39
CA LEU A 18 7.92 -21.79 17.79
C LEU A 18 9.21 -22.41 18.34
N LEU A 19 10.35 -22.09 17.72
CA LEU A 19 11.65 -22.54 18.19
C LEU A 19 12.05 -21.77 19.46
N PRO A 20 12.85 -22.38 20.37
CA PRO A 20 13.43 -21.67 21.49
C PRO A 20 14.13 -20.38 21.02
N GLY A 21 13.77 -19.24 21.61
CA GLY A 21 14.28 -17.91 21.23
C GLY A 21 13.43 -17.16 20.19
N GLN A 22 12.46 -17.80 19.54
CA GLN A 22 11.46 -17.10 18.73
C GLN A 22 10.33 -16.60 19.64
N THR A 23 10.36 -15.31 19.95
CA THR A 23 9.21 -14.65 20.58
C THR A 23 8.18 -14.37 19.49
N ALA A 24 7.02 -15.03 19.57
CA ALA A 24 5.86 -14.61 18.80
C ALA A 24 5.61 -13.13 19.13
N LEU A 25 5.72 -12.25 18.13
CA LEU A 25 5.29 -10.88 18.31
C LEU A 25 3.80 -10.96 18.67
N PRO A 26 3.38 -10.42 19.83
CA PRO A 26 1.96 -10.40 20.13
C PRO A 26 1.30 -9.63 18.99
N VAL A 27 0.41 -10.32 18.25
CA VAL A 27 -0.59 -9.65 17.42
C VAL A 27 -1.48 -8.94 18.42
N THR A 28 -1.04 -7.76 18.85
CA THR A 28 -1.83 -6.92 19.73
C THR A 28 -3.06 -6.56 18.93
N ALA A 29 -4.16 -7.23 19.25
CA ALA A 29 -5.49 -6.73 18.94
C ALA A 29 -5.45 -5.25 19.32
N ARG A 30 -5.66 -4.38 18.32
CA ARG A 30 -5.52 -2.93 18.48
C ARG A 30 -6.26 -2.54 19.75
N ARG A 31 -5.49 -2.03 20.72
CA ARG A 31 -5.98 -1.49 21.98
C ARG A 31 -7.25 -0.66 21.70
N PRO A 32 -8.31 -0.75 22.52
CA PRO A 32 -9.43 0.17 22.40
C PRO A 32 -8.87 1.61 22.34
N PRO A 33 -9.35 2.45 21.41
CA PRO A 33 -8.79 3.78 21.23
C PRO A 33 -8.87 4.51 22.57
N PRO A 34 -7.76 5.07 23.05
CA PRO A 34 -7.78 5.77 24.32
C PRO A 34 -8.66 7.01 24.19
N VAL A 35 -9.27 7.37 25.32
CA VAL A 35 -9.99 8.62 25.52
C VAL A 35 -9.17 9.81 25.03
N CYS A 36 -9.85 10.90 24.67
CA CYS A 36 -9.16 12.11 24.26
C CYS A 36 -8.35 12.68 25.44
N ASP A 37 -7.11 13.08 25.18
CA ASP A 37 -6.17 13.61 26.18
C ASP A 37 -6.45 15.09 26.58
N VAL A 38 -7.52 15.71 26.07
CA VAL A 38 -7.88 17.09 26.48
C VAL A 38 -8.80 17.00 27.70
N PRO A 39 -8.46 17.62 28.85
CA PRO A 39 -9.34 17.66 30.02
C PRO A 39 -10.43 18.74 29.85
N ARG A 40 -11.31 18.55 28.87
CA ARG A 40 -12.48 19.41 28.61
C ARG A 40 -13.73 18.54 28.46
N PRO A 41 -14.91 19.00 28.88
CA PRO A 41 -16.12 18.19 28.81
C PRO A 41 -16.57 17.90 27.36
N ASP A 42 -16.19 18.76 26.41
CA ASP A 42 -16.74 18.75 25.06
C ASP A 42 -15.98 17.80 24.13
N HIS A 43 -16.39 16.53 24.10
CA HIS A 43 -15.82 15.52 23.22
C HIS A 43 -16.81 15.06 22.16
N ALA A 44 -16.46 15.20 20.88
CA ALA A 44 -17.22 14.62 19.78
C ALA A 44 -16.32 14.00 18.70
N GLY A 45 -16.89 13.02 18.01
CA GLY A 45 -16.30 12.33 16.88
C GLY A 45 -15.19 11.33 17.24
N ARG A 46 -14.55 10.80 16.19
CA ARG A 46 -13.53 9.75 16.31
C ARG A 46 -12.23 10.27 16.93
N VAL A 47 -11.62 9.45 17.77
CA VAL A 47 -10.29 9.71 18.36
C VAL A 47 -9.18 9.24 17.42
N ARG A 48 -8.17 10.09 17.22
CA ARG A 48 -7.01 9.85 16.36
C ARG A 48 -5.74 10.20 17.12
N LEU A 49 -4.65 9.50 16.81
CA LEU A 49 -3.33 9.82 17.34
C LEU A 49 -2.72 10.97 16.53
N TYR A 50 -2.36 12.05 17.22
CA TYR A 50 -1.58 13.18 16.69
C TYR A 50 -0.24 13.26 17.44
N PRO A 51 0.73 14.06 16.96
CA PRO A 51 1.97 14.32 17.70
C PRO A 51 1.74 14.85 19.12
N ALA A 52 0.63 15.55 19.34
CA ALA A 52 0.23 16.09 20.64
C ALA A 52 -0.60 15.12 21.51
N GLY A 53 -0.66 13.83 21.15
CA GLY A 53 -1.47 12.81 21.85
C GLY A 53 -2.77 12.45 21.13
N TRP A 54 -3.63 11.72 21.82
CA TRP A 54 -4.92 11.26 21.34
C TRP A 54 -5.95 12.38 21.40
N ARG A 55 -6.51 12.75 20.25
CA ARG A 55 -7.50 13.82 20.15
C ARG A 55 -8.76 13.33 19.46
N CYS A 56 -9.91 13.66 20.03
CA CYS A 56 -11.20 13.53 19.35
C CYS A 56 -11.31 14.55 18.21
N SER A 57 -12.39 14.47 17.44
CA SER A 57 -12.56 15.33 16.27
C SER A 57 -12.74 16.81 16.66
N THR A 58 -13.40 17.09 17.78
CA THR A 58 -13.50 18.45 18.38
C THR A 58 -12.14 19.04 18.74
N HIS A 59 -11.23 18.21 19.26
CA HIS A 59 -9.93 18.64 19.78
C HIS A 59 -8.78 18.41 18.79
N ALA A 60 -9.09 18.01 17.56
CA ALA A 60 -8.07 17.79 16.56
C ALA A 60 -7.44 19.11 16.11
N PRO A 61 -6.15 19.12 15.69
CA PRO A 61 -5.48 20.33 15.23
C PRO A 61 -6.21 21.04 14.08
N TRP A 62 -6.87 20.29 13.19
CA TRP A 62 -7.66 20.88 12.10
C TRP A 62 -8.90 21.60 12.62
N ALA A 63 -9.59 21.07 13.63
CA ALA A 63 -10.77 21.69 14.22
C ALA A 63 -10.40 22.98 14.98
N VAL A 64 -9.30 22.95 15.74
CA VAL A 64 -8.74 24.12 16.41
C VAL A 64 -8.33 25.21 15.41
N ALA A 65 -7.84 24.80 14.23
CA ALA A 65 -7.51 25.71 13.14
C ALA A 65 -8.72 26.15 12.28
N GLY A 66 -9.96 25.78 12.65
CA GLY A 66 -11.17 26.12 11.89
C GLY A 66 -11.24 25.47 10.50
N ARG A 67 -10.48 24.40 10.27
CA ARG A 67 -10.46 23.67 9.00
C ARG A 67 -11.48 22.53 9.02
N PRO A 68 -12.01 22.12 7.86
CA PRO A 68 -12.86 20.94 7.79
C PRO A 68 -12.10 19.67 8.17
N GLU A 69 -12.85 18.64 8.59
CA GLU A 69 -12.30 17.33 8.91
C GLU A 69 -11.58 16.76 7.68
N PRO A 70 -10.31 16.29 7.81
CA PRO A 70 -9.59 15.72 6.70
C PRO A 70 -10.29 14.45 6.23
N GLN A 71 -10.50 14.37 4.91
CA GLN A 71 -11.06 13.20 4.28
C GLN A 71 -10.15 11.98 4.54
N PRO A 72 -10.73 10.78 4.67
CA PRO A 72 -9.95 9.56 4.84
C PRO A 72 -8.87 9.45 3.75
N GLY A 73 -7.62 9.30 4.17
CA GLY A 73 -6.51 9.13 3.25
C GLY A 73 -6.52 7.75 2.57
N PRO A 74 -5.62 7.54 1.60
CA PRO A 74 -5.39 6.23 0.99
C PRO A 74 -5.15 5.16 2.08
N GLY A 75 -6.01 4.14 2.16
CA GLY A 75 -5.88 3.03 3.12
C GLY A 75 -6.94 2.92 4.22
N TRP A 76 -8.07 3.63 4.13
CA TRP A 76 -9.21 3.54 5.07
C TRP A 76 -10.54 3.42 4.30
N PRO A 77 -11.44 2.48 4.67
CA PRO A 77 -11.28 1.02 4.58
C PRO A 77 -10.88 0.53 3.16
N ALA A 78 -10.42 -0.72 3.04
CA ALA A 78 -9.85 -1.28 1.81
C ALA A 78 -10.73 -1.17 0.55
N THR A 79 -12.04 -1.01 0.71
CA THR A 79 -13.03 -0.87 -0.37
C THR A 79 -13.25 0.57 -0.85
N ALA A 80 -12.75 1.58 -0.12
CA ALA A 80 -13.00 2.98 -0.43
C ALA A 80 -12.09 3.56 -1.54
N TRP A 81 -11.16 2.77 -2.07
CA TRP A 81 -10.28 3.18 -3.17
C TRP A 81 -10.57 2.36 -4.43
N ALA A 82 -11.12 3.03 -5.46
CA ALA A 82 -11.19 2.51 -6.82
C ALA A 82 -9.89 2.73 -7.60
N THR A 83 -8.93 3.51 -7.06
CA THR A 83 -7.65 3.76 -7.71
C THR A 83 -6.74 2.56 -7.48
N PRO A 84 -6.31 1.83 -8.53
CA PRO A 84 -5.40 0.71 -8.38
C PRO A 84 -4.11 1.20 -7.71
N SER A 85 -3.72 0.52 -6.62
CA SER A 85 -2.51 0.85 -5.88
C SER A 85 -1.31 0.90 -6.84
N PRO A 86 -0.39 1.88 -6.70
CA PRO A 86 0.75 2.10 -7.60
C PRO A 86 1.83 1.01 -7.55
N GLN A 87 1.51 -0.19 -7.07
CA GLN A 87 2.34 -1.40 -7.15
C GLN A 87 2.85 -1.64 -8.59
N GLY A 88 2.06 -1.25 -9.60
CA GLY A 88 2.49 -1.23 -11.00
C GLY A 88 3.63 -0.25 -11.28
N ALA A 89 3.54 0.98 -10.77
CA ALA A 89 4.54 2.03 -11.01
C ALA A 89 5.91 1.65 -10.42
N SER A 90 5.94 1.10 -9.19
CA SER A 90 7.20 0.66 -8.57
C SER A 90 7.92 -0.40 -9.41
N ARG A 91 7.18 -1.38 -9.96
CA ARG A 91 7.76 -2.44 -10.80
C ARG A 91 8.36 -1.90 -12.10
N VAL A 92 7.74 -0.87 -12.70
CA VAL A 92 8.24 -0.23 -13.92
C VAL A 92 9.56 0.50 -13.67
N HIS A 93 9.67 1.22 -12.55
CA HIS A 93 10.90 1.91 -12.17
C HIS A 93 12.06 0.93 -11.94
N ASP A 94 11.80 -0.20 -11.27
CA ASP A 94 12.81 -1.24 -11.07
C ASP A 94 13.22 -1.92 -12.37
N ALA A 95 12.27 -2.24 -13.25
CA ALA A 95 12.56 -2.82 -14.56
C ALA A 95 13.45 -1.89 -15.41
N ARG A 96 13.20 -0.57 -15.40
CA ARG A 96 14.04 0.39 -16.14
C ARG A 96 15.45 0.50 -15.54
N ALA A 97 15.57 0.46 -14.21
CA ALA A 97 16.86 0.48 -13.53
C ALA A 97 17.68 -0.79 -13.83
N ILE A 98 17.04 -1.96 -13.86
CA ILE A 98 17.67 -3.24 -14.22
C ILE A 98 18.07 -3.25 -15.69
N ALA A 99 17.16 -2.90 -16.61
CA ALA A 99 17.41 -2.91 -18.05
C ALA A 99 18.54 -1.95 -18.47
N SER A 100 18.68 -0.80 -17.77
CA SER A 100 19.77 0.16 -17.99
C SER A 100 21.10 -0.23 -17.33
N GLY A 101 21.15 -1.33 -16.57
CA GLY A 101 22.35 -1.76 -15.85
C GLY A 101 22.66 -0.97 -14.58
N ARG A 102 21.80 -0.03 -14.17
CA ARG A 102 21.95 0.75 -12.92
C ARG A 102 21.77 -0.09 -11.66
N ARG A 103 21.08 -1.24 -11.76
CA ARG A 103 20.96 -2.23 -10.67
C ARG A 103 21.62 -3.54 -11.10
N ARG A 104 22.39 -4.13 -10.18
CA ARG A 104 22.90 -5.50 -10.35
C ARG A 104 21.72 -6.47 -10.40
N SER A 105 21.74 -7.37 -11.37
CA SER A 105 20.72 -8.41 -11.55
C SER A 105 21.35 -9.64 -12.16
N ASN A 106 20.70 -10.79 -12.03
CA ASN A 106 21.12 -11.98 -12.77
C ASN A 106 20.75 -11.84 -14.27
N PRO A 107 21.40 -12.57 -15.18
CA PRO A 107 21.15 -12.46 -16.63
C PRO A 107 19.68 -12.67 -17.03
N THR A 108 18.95 -13.53 -16.32
CA THR A 108 17.53 -13.81 -16.58
C THR A 108 16.65 -12.60 -16.24
N ALA A 109 16.87 -11.99 -15.07
CA ALA A 109 16.16 -10.79 -14.64
C ALA A 109 16.46 -9.59 -15.56
N TYR A 110 17.71 -9.48 -16.03
CA TYR A 110 18.10 -8.46 -17.01
C TYR A 110 17.32 -8.57 -18.33
N ARG A 111 17.24 -9.78 -18.91
CA ARG A 111 16.48 -10.03 -20.15
C ARG A 111 14.98 -9.76 -19.97
N ALA A 112 14.42 -10.21 -18.84
CA ALA A 112 13.01 -9.98 -18.52
C ALA A 112 12.71 -8.47 -18.39
N ALA A 113 13.60 -7.70 -17.76
CA ALA A 113 13.49 -6.26 -17.63
C ALA A 113 13.59 -5.55 -18.99
N GLN A 114 14.53 -5.96 -19.86
CA GLN A 114 14.61 -5.42 -21.23
C GLN A 114 13.32 -5.67 -22.01
N ALA A 115 12.76 -6.89 -21.93
CA ALA A 115 11.51 -7.24 -22.60
C ALA A 115 10.32 -6.41 -22.07
N ALA A 116 10.28 -6.14 -20.75
CA ALA A 116 9.27 -5.27 -20.16
C ALA A 116 9.37 -3.83 -20.69
N VAL A 117 10.57 -3.24 -20.71
CA VAL A 117 10.78 -1.87 -21.21
C VAL A 117 10.44 -1.74 -22.70
N ARG A 118 10.77 -2.74 -23.53
CA ARG A 118 10.39 -2.76 -24.95
C ARG A 118 8.88 -2.77 -25.14
N ARG A 119 8.15 -3.61 -24.39
CA ARG A 119 6.67 -3.65 -24.45
C ARG A 119 6.05 -2.31 -24.09
N THR A 120 6.51 -1.67 -23.02
CA THR A 120 6.00 -0.35 -22.62
C THR A 120 6.27 0.72 -23.68
N SER A 121 7.46 0.67 -24.31
CA SER A 121 7.80 1.62 -25.39
C SER A 121 6.94 1.41 -26.63
N GLN A 122 6.66 0.14 -26.99
CA GLN A 122 5.76 -0.20 -28.08
C GLN A 122 4.33 0.26 -27.80
N GLN A 123 3.79 -0.02 -26.61
CA GLN A 123 2.45 0.44 -26.20
C GLN A 123 2.32 1.96 -26.26
N ALA A 124 3.37 2.70 -25.87
CA ALA A 124 3.38 4.16 -25.98
C ALA A 124 3.38 4.62 -27.44
N ALA A 125 4.13 3.95 -28.33
CA ALA A 125 4.13 4.23 -29.77
C ALA A 125 2.76 3.93 -30.41
N ASP A 126 2.15 2.79 -30.08
CA ASP A 126 0.84 2.39 -30.58
C ASP A 126 -0.24 3.37 -30.11
N THR A 127 -0.19 3.81 -28.85
CA THR A 127 -1.12 4.81 -28.29
C THR A 127 -0.94 6.16 -28.97
N ALA A 128 0.30 6.59 -29.23
CA ALA A 128 0.58 7.82 -29.97
C ALA A 128 0.08 7.75 -31.41
N ALA A 129 0.25 6.60 -32.07
CA ALA A 129 -0.28 6.36 -33.41
C ALA A 129 -1.82 6.37 -33.42
N ALA A 130 -2.47 5.78 -32.40
CA ALA A 130 -3.94 5.84 -32.27
C ALA A 130 -4.44 7.29 -32.13
N TYR A 131 -3.74 8.12 -31.35
CA TYR A 131 -4.05 9.54 -31.19
C TYR A 131 -3.92 10.32 -32.50
N GLN A 132 -2.87 10.06 -33.29
CA GLN A 132 -2.65 10.71 -34.59
C GLN A 132 -3.73 10.37 -35.63
N ASN A 133 -4.33 9.18 -35.54
CA ASN A 133 -5.37 8.71 -36.46
C ASN A 133 -6.80 9.12 -36.03
N GLY A 134 -6.98 9.90 -34.97
CA GLY A 134 -8.29 10.41 -34.54
C GLY A 134 -9.24 9.36 -33.98
N HIS A 135 -8.72 8.21 -33.53
CA HIS A 135 -9.50 7.14 -32.91
C HIS A 135 -9.59 7.31 -31.39
N LEU A 136 -10.27 8.36 -30.91
CA LEU A 136 -10.68 8.50 -29.51
C LEU A 136 -12.03 9.22 -29.41
#